data_AF-A0A6A3B4J4-F1
#
_entry.id   AF-A0A6A3B4J4-F1
#
_cell.length_a   1.000
_cell.length_b   1.000
_cell.length_c   1.000
_cell.angle_alpha   90.00
_cell.angle_beta   90.00
_cell.angle_gamma   90.00
#
_symmetry.space_group_name_H-M   'P 1'
#
loop_
_entity.id
_entity.type
_entity.pdbx_description
1 polymer ?
#
loop_
_entity_poly.entity_id
_entity_poly.type
_entity_poly.pdbx_seq_one_letter_code
_entity_poly.pdbx_strand_id
1 'polypeptide(L)'
;MEDEFAKLIRRINPPRVVVDNGACENATFIQVDSVYKHGILLELVQLLSDMNLNVTKAYVSSDAGWFMDDDHGNKITDEGALVYIERTLETKVHLLNTMRSSVDSTSSEDHTLIELTGSDRPGLLSELSAVLADMECDVVNAEMWTHNGRAAAVIHVIDHFTRHVIEDPKRVSIIKELLFNVMKGDIDAKIPTARMSVSTSGKTHRGRRLHQILFADRDFERPNDIKFKTSERPHVSVMHCSDRDYTVVMIRCLDRPKLLFDTVCCLTDMEYVVFHGTVVTGRMEAYQEYYIRHVDGFPVNSEAEKQRVMECLEAAIERRTTEGLELEVITDDRSGLLSDITRIFRENGLCIKRAEICSSNGGKAKHSFFVTDVGGNSVDPKTLDLIQNEIGQGCLIVKGNSFLCPKETTRSYLFGNLFKRPSFQSFKLIKSCS
;
A
#
# COMPACT_ATOMS: atom_id res chain seq x y z
N MET A 1 -0.03 -22.64 -30.67
CA MET A 1 -0.82 -21.84 -31.64
C MET A 1 -1.21 -20.49 -31.02
N GLU A 2 -1.74 -20.44 -29.79
CA GLU A 2 -2.03 -19.18 -29.07
C GLU A 2 -0.81 -18.28 -28.82
N ASP A 3 0.37 -18.86 -28.56
CA ASP A 3 1.60 -18.08 -28.31
C ASP A 3 2.11 -17.34 -29.57
N GLU A 4 1.94 -17.93 -30.76
CA GLU A 4 2.29 -17.30 -32.04
C GLU A 4 1.28 -16.19 -32.41
N PHE A 5 0.00 -16.38 -32.08
CA PHE A 5 -1.04 -15.36 -32.27
C PHE A 5 -0.86 -14.17 -31.32
N ALA A 6 -0.51 -14.43 -30.05
CA ALA A 6 -0.18 -13.38 -29.08
C ALA A 6 1.08 -12.60 -29.50
N LYS A 7 2.12 -13.26 -30.03
CA LYS A 7 3.30 -12.59 -30.61
C LYS A 7 2.94 -11.73 -31.82
N LEU A 8 2.02 -12.19 -32.67
CA LEU A 8 1.54 -11.43 -33.82
C LEU A 8 0.76 -10.19 -33.40
N ILE A 9 -0.15 -10.31 -32.42
CA ILE A 9 -0.90 -9.16 -31.86
C ILE A 9 0.05 -8.13 -31.24
N ARG A 10 1.10 -8.58 -30.51
CA ARG A 10 2.11 -7.67 -29.94
C ARG A 10 2.92 -6.90 -30.98
N ARG A 11 3.15 -7.49 -32.17
CA ARG A 11 3.80 -6.79 -33.29
C ARG A 11 2.86 -5.80 -33.99
N ILE A 12 1.56 -6.04 -33.94
CA ILE A 12 0.54 -5.20 -34.58
C ILE A 12 0.15 -4.02 -33.68
N ASN A 13 -0.04 -4.23 -32.38
CA ASN A 13 -0.32 -3.21 -31.38
C ASN A 13 0.71 -3.30 -30.25
N PRO A 14 1.89 -2.65 -30.40
CA PRO A 14 2.83 -2.55 -29.30
C PRO A 14 2.20 -1.77 -28.14
N PRO A 15 2.59 -2.05 -26.89
CA PRO A 15 2.14 -1.23 -25.79
C PRO A 15 2.55 0.22 -26.00
N ARG A 16 1.64 1.15 -25.69
CA ARG A 16 1.87 2.59 -25.82
C ARG A 16 1.58 3.24 -24.48
N VAL A 17 2.50 4.08 -24.05
CA VAL A 17 2.29 4.97 -22.92
C VAL A 17 2.26 6.37 -23.49
N VAL A 18 1.28 7.17 -23.08
CA VAL A 18 1.20 8.58 -23.44
C VAL A 18 1.05 9.35 -22.15
N VAL A 19 1.98 10.27 -21.89
CA VAL A 19 1.90 11.21 -20.78
C VAL A 19 1.57 12.59 -21.35
N ASP A 20 0.35 13.07 -21.11
CA ASP A 20 -0.11 14.38 -21.56
C ASP A 20 -0.26 15.32 -20.35
N ASN A 21 0.62 16.31 -20.27
CA ASN A 21 0.59 17.32 -19.22
C ASN A 21 -0.04 18.65 -19.70
N GLY A 22 -0.56 18.70 -20.93
CA GLY A 22 -1.22 19.87 -21.54
C GLY A 22 -2.74 19.78 -21.54
N ALA A 23 -3.31 18.58 -21.49
CA ALA A 23 -4.76 18.35 -21.57
C ALA A 23 -5.58 18.98 -20.43
N CYS A 24 -4.98 19.18 -19.25
CA CYS A 24 -5.64 19.79 -18.10
C CYS A 24 -4.67 20.64 -17.28
N GLU A 25 -5.16 21.75 -16.72
CA GLU A 25 -4.36 22.70 -15.95
C GLU A 25 -3.92 22.15 -14.59
N ASN A 26 -4.74 21.27 -14.00
CA ASN A 26 -4.53 20.75 -12.65
C ASN A 26 -3.98 19.32 -12.65
N ALA A 27 -3.84 18.72 -13.84
CA ALA A 27 -3.68 17.28 -13.98
C ALA A 27 -2.55 16.87 -14.93
N THR A 28 -1.91 15.73 -14.64
CA THR A 28 -1.11 14.97 -15.60
C THR A 28 -1.90 13.73 -16.05
N PHE A 29 -2.20 13.67 -17.34
CA PHE A 29 -2.90 12.54 -17.94
C PHE A 29 -1.90 11.45 -18.33
N ILE A 30 -2.18 10.20 -17.94
CA ILE A 30 -1.38 9.04 -18.32
C ILE A 30 -2.32 8.01 -18.95
N GLN A 31 -2.09 7.70 -20.22
CA GLN A 31 -2.75 6.63 -20.94
C GLN A 31 -1.79 5.47 -21.15
N VAL A 32 -2.24 4.27 -20.83
CA VAL A 32 -1.48 3.03 -21.07
C VAL A 32 -2.34 2.09 -21.90
N ASP A 33 -1.94 1.88 -23.14
CA ASP A 33 -2.53 0.89 -24.02
C ASP A 33 -1.62 -0.33 -24.03
N SER A 34 -2.13 -1.51 -23.69
CA SER A 34 -1.38 -2.76 -23.76
C SER A 34 -2.30 -3.89 -24.18
N VAL A 35 -1.72 -4.91 -24.83
CA VAL A 35 -2.42 -6.17 -25.05
C VAL A 35 -2.80 -6.75 -23.70
N TYR A 36 -4.07 -7.10 -23.52
CA TYR A 36 -4.56 -7.68 -22.28
C TYR A 36 -3.79 -8.97 -21.96
N LYS A 37 -3.14 -8.96 -20.80
CA LYS A 37 -2.49 -10.13 -20.19
C LYS A 37 -2.76 -10.08 -18.69
N HIS A 38 -3.03 -11.24 -18.11
CA HIS A 38 -3.22 -11.37 -16.68
C HIS A 38 -2.01 -10.77 -15.92
N GLY A 39 -2.27 -9.88 -14.95
CA GLY A 39 -1.26 -9.27 -14.09
C GLY A 39 -0.79 -7.85 -14.46
N ILE A 40 -1.04 -7.35 -15.68
CA ILE A 40 -0.52 -6.04 -16.13
C ILE A 40 -1.03 -4.89 -15.26
N LEU A 41 -2.33 -4.89 -14.94
CA LEU A 41 -2.95 -3.90 -14.05
C LEU A 41 -2.18 -3.76 -12.73
N LEU A 42 -1.87 -4.90 -12.11
CA LEU A 42 -1.21 -4.92 -10.83
C LEU A 42 0.21 -4.40 -10.92
N GLU A 43 0.95 -4.78 -11.95
CA GLU A 43 2.33 -4.32 -12.17
C GLU A 43 2.38 -2.82 -12.48
N LEU A 44 1.40 -2.30 -13.20
CA LEU A 44 1.24 -0.86 -13.45
C LEU A 44 0.98 -0.11 -12.15
N VAL A 45 0.00 -0.54 -11.37
CA VAL A 45 -0.36 0.14 -10.12
C VAL A 45 0.75 0.01 -9.07
N GLN A 46 1.51 -1.09 -9.07
CA GLN A 46 2.77 -1.21 -8.33
C GLN A 46 3.77 -0.13 -8.72
N LEU A 47 4.01 0.05 -10.02
CA LEU A 47 4.94 1.06 -10.51
C LEU A 47 4.49 2.49 -10.13
N LEU A 48 3.20 2.80 -10.25
CA LEU A 48 2.65 4.11 -9.82
C LEU A 48 2.85 4.32 -8.32
N SER A 49 2.63 3.28 -7.51
CA SER A 49 2.86 3.29 -6.07
C SER A 49 4.34 3.49 -5.71
N ASP A 50 5.27 2.84 -6.43
CA ASP A 50 6.72 3.01 -6.25
C ASP A 50 7.16 4.46 -6.54
N MET A 51 6.53 5.10 -7.52
CA MET A 51 6.77 6.51 -7.86
C MET A 51 6.05 7.49 -6.92
N ASN A 52 5.31 6.99 -5.92
CA ASN A 52 4.48 7.78 -5.00
C ASN A 52 3.51 8.74 -5.71
N LEU A 53 2.98 8.32 -6.87
CA LEU A 53 1.96 9.09 -7.59
C LEU A 53 0.58 8.87 -6.96
N ASN A 54 -0.16 9.95 -6.77
CA ASN A 54 -1.55 9.88 -6.30
C ASN A 54 -2.48 9.83 -7.51
N VAL A 55 -3.27 8.76 -7.61
CA VAL A 55 -4.25 8.58 -8.67
C VAL A 55 -5.60 9.10 -8.19
N THR A 56 -6.05 10.23 -8.74
CA THR A 56 -7.32 10.85 -8.34
C THR A 56 -8.49 10.40 -9.21
N LYS A 57 -8.24 10.04 -10.47
CA LYS A 57 -9.25 9.37 -11.30
C LYS A 57 -8.60 8.37 -12.24
N ALA A 58 -9.23 7.21 -12.41
CA ALA A 58 -8.75 6.18 -13.31
C ALA A 58 -9.90 5.41 -13.95
N TYR A 59 -9.69 5.03 -15.20
CA TYR A 59 -10.54 4.13 -15.95
C TYR A 59 -9.68 2.95 -16.39
N VAL A 60 -10.17 1.77 -16.04
CA VAL A 60 -9.59 0.48 -16.39
C VAL A 60 -10.53 -0.17 -17.40
N SER A 61 -9.98 -0.64 -18.51
CA SER A 61 -10.73 -1.48 -19.43
C SER A 61 -9.82 -2.53 -20.06
N SER A 62 -10.37 -3.72 -20.28
CA SER A 62 -9.74 -4.83 -20.99
C SER A 62 -9.99 -4.77 -22.50
N ASP A 63 -10.99 -3.99 -22.93
CA ASP A 63 -11.41 -3.86 -24.33
C ASP A 63 -11.06 -2.49 -24.94
N ALA A 64 -10.57 -1.55 -24.13
CA ALA A 64 -10.13 -0.22 -24.52
C ALA A 64 -9.03 0.25 -23.56
N GLY A 65 -8.23 1.23 -23.97
CA GLY A 65 -7.10 1.78 -23.20
C GLY A 65 -7.40 2.16 -21.75
N TRP A 66 -6.33 2.34 -20.99
CA TRP A 66 -6.37 2.83 -19.62
C TRP A 66 -6.32 4.36 -19.63
N PHE A 67 -7.14 5.02 -18.83
CA PHE A 67 -7.15 6.48 -18.75
C PHE A 67 -7.05 6.93 -17.30
N MET A 68 -6.00 7.65 -16.92
CA MET A 68 -5.94 8.36 -15.64
C MET A 68 -6.22 9.84 -15.86
N ASP A 69 -7.19 10.37 -15.13
CA ASP A 69 -7.55 11.78 -15.10
C ASP A 69 -7.26 12.32 -13.70
N ASP A 70 -6.98 13.60 -13.61
CA ASP A 70 -6.34 14.18 -12.45
C ASP A 70 -6.92 15.57 -12.14
N ASP A 71 -8.26 15.67 -12.18
CA ASP A 71 -8.95 16.96 -12.13
C ASP A 71 -8.63 17.80 -10.86
N HIS A 72 -8.09 17.20 -9.78
CA HIS A 72 -7.77 17.87 -8.51
C HIS A 72 -6.40 17.51 -7.88
N GLY A 73 -5.47 16.84 -8.58
CA GLY A 73 -4.17 16.49 -8.01
C GLY A 73 -3.12 17.61 -8.13
N ASN A 74 -1.94 17.37 -7.55
CA ASN A 74 -0.80 18.25 -7.77
C ASN A 74 -0.18 17.87 -9.11
N LYS A 75 -0.51 18.63 -10.16
CA LYS A 75 0.11 18.50 -11.48
C LYS A 75 1.63 18.32 -11.38
N ILE A 76 2.16 17.34 -12.11
CA ILE A 76 3.60 17.13 -12.18
C ILE A 76 4.19 18.27 -13.02
N THR A 77 4.89 19.19 -12.36
CA THR A 77 5.47 20.39 -12.99
C THR A 77 6.90 20.15 -13.48
N ASP A 78 7.58 19.13 -12.96
CA ASP A 78 8.93 18.78 -13.37
C ASP A 78 8.93 17.99 -14.68
N GLU A 79 9.46 18.62 -15.75
CA GLU A 79 9.61 17.99 -17.06
C GLU A 79 10.51 16.74 -17.01
N GLY A 80 11.51 16.73 -16.12
CA GLY A 80 12.38 15.57 -15.92
C GLY A 80 11.61 14.35 -15.38
N ALA A 81 10.76 14.57 -14.37
CA ALA A 81 9.88 13.55 -13.81
C ALA A 81 8.89 13.00 -14.86
N LEU A 82 8.31 13.84 -15.72
CA LEU A 82 7.39 13.40 -16.78
C LEU A 82 8.07 12.43 -17.76
N VAL A 83 9.26 12.81 -18.26
CA VAL A 83 10.05 11.96 -19.16
C VAL A 83 10.48 10.67 -18.47
N TYR A 84 10.83 10.74 -17.18
CA TYR A 84 11.18 9.57 -16.39
C TYR A 84 9.98 8.61 -16.24
N ILE A 85 8.79 9.13 -15.94
CA ILE A 85 7.56 8.35 -15.80
C ILE A 85 7.22 7.65 -17.11
N GLU A 86 7.18 8.39 -18.22
CA GLU A 86 6.89 7.86 -19.55
C GLU A 86 7.86 6.71 -19.89
N ARG A 87 9.17 6.97 -19.81
CA ARG A 87 10.20 5.99 -20.15
C ARG A 87 10.16 4.75 -19.24
N THR A 88 9.89 4.94 -17.95
CA THR A 88 9.83 3.84 -16.98
C THR A 88 8.61 2.96 -17.24
N LEU A 89 7.45 3.57 -17.49
CA LEU A 89 6.22 2.86 -17.87
C LEU A 89 6.41 2.13 -19.20
N GLU A 90 6.91 2.79 -20.25
CA GLU A 90 7.15 2.16 -21.55
C GLU A 90 8.07 0.95 -21.44
N THR A 91 9.21 1.12 -20.74
CA THR A 91 10.19 0.05 -20.55
C THR A 91 9.58 -1.13 -19.80
N LYS A 92 8.89 -0.87 -18.67
CA LYS A 92 8.26 -1.95 -17.90
C LYS A 92 7.15 -2.62 -18.70
N VAL A 93 6.21 -1.89 -19.29
CA VAL A 93 5.12 -2.48 -20.07
C VAL A 93 5.65 -3.28 -21.27
N HIS A 94 6.74 -2.84 -21.90
CA HIS A 94 7.41 -3.62 -22.94
C HIS A 94 8.01 -4.93 -22.41
N LEU A 95 8.65 -4.92 -21.24
CA LEU A 95 9.17 -6.12 -20.58
C LEU A 95 8.05 -7.11 -20.22
N LEU A 96 6.95 -6.61 -19.67
CA LEU A 96 5.78 -7.41 -19.27
C LEU A 96 5.13 -8.12 -20.46
N ASN A 97 5.13 -7.44 -21.61
CA ASN A 97 4.67 -7.98 -22.88
C ASN A 97 5.67 -8.91 -23.56
N THR A 98 6.96 -8.86 -23.23
CA THR A 98 7.98 -9.71 -23.88
C THR A 98 8.14 -11.07 -23.18
N MET A 99 7.89 -11.16 -21.88
CA MET A 99 8.21 -12.36 -21.09
C MET A 99 7.14 -13.49 -21.13
N ARG A 100 7.54 -14.65 -21.68
CA ARG A 100 7.22 -16.00 -21.18
C ARG A 100 8.48 -16.87 -21.39
N SER A 101 8.92 -17.57 -20.34
CA SER A 101 10.01 -18.57 -20.35
C SER A 101 11.45 -18.03 -20.33
N SER A 102 11.85 -17.48 -19.20
CA SER A 102 13.17 -17.77 -18.64
C SER A 102 13.13 -17.40 -17.17
N VAL A 103 13.70 -18.28 -16.34
CA VAL A 103 14.13 -18.02 -14.96
C VAL A 103 14.42 -16.54 -14.78
N ASP A 104 13.80 -15.96 -13.74
CA ASP A 104 14.08 -14.63 -13.21
C ASP A 104 15.50 -14.21 -13.61
N SER A 105 15.61 -13.22 -14.49
CA SER A 105 16.90 -12.56 -14.71
C SER A 105 17.23 -11.91 -13.37
N THR A 106 17.96 -12.69 -12.58
CA THR A 106 18.55 -12.38 -11.29
C THR A 106 19.49 -11.20 -11.50
N SER A 107 18.95 -9.99 -11.48
CA SER A 107 19.68 -8.96 -10.73
C SER A 107 19.60 -9.43 -9.29
N SER A 108 20.64 -10.14 -8.85
CA SER A 108 20.91 -10.42 -7.45
C SER A 108 20.66 -9.13 -6.70
N GLU A 109 19.60 -9.06 -5.90
CA GLU A 109 19.53 -7.98 -4.92
C GLU A 109 20.55 -8.35 -3.84
N ASP A 110 21.42 -7.40 -3.51
CA ASP A 110 22.53 -7.59 -2.58
C ASP A 110 22.08 -7.65 -1.11
N HIS A 111 20.85 -8.11 -0.85
CA HIS A 111 20.19 -8.05 0.45
C HIS A 111 19.51 -9.37 0.82
N THR A 112 19.58 -9.72 2.10
CA THR A 112 18.83 -10.83 2.69
C THR A 112 17.43 -10.36 3.06
N LEU A 113 16.40 -11.04 2.54
CA LEU A 113 15.00 -10.76 2.81
C LEU A 113 14.52 -11.58 4.01
N ILE A 114 13.94 -10.90 4.99
CA ILE A 114 13.31 -11.47 6.17
C ILE A 114 11.82 -11.11 6.15
N GLU A 115 10.96 -12.11 6.24
CA GLU A 115 9.51 -11.95 6.33
C GLU A 115 9.00 -12.49 7.66
N LEU A 116 8.17 -11.71 8.33
CA LEU A 116 7.64 -12.01 9.67
C LEU A 116 6.14 -11.80 9.68
N THR A 117 5.41 -12.68 10.36
CA THR A 117 4.01 -12.48 10.76
C THR A 117 3.74 -13.08 12.12
N GLY A 118 2.83 -12.49 12.88
CA GLY A 118 2.44 -12.96 14.20
C GLY A 118 1.50 -11.98 14.90
N SER A 119 1.33 -12.15 16.21
CA SER A 119 0.48 -11.25 17.01
C SER A 119 1.17 -9.91 17.28
N ASP A 120 0.45 -8.82 17.06
CA ASP A 120 0.91 -7.47 17.39
C ASP A 120 0.95 -7.26 18.91
N ARG A 121 1.95 -6.49 19.38
CA ARG A 121 2.04 -6.01 20.76
C ARG A 121 2.90 -4.75 20.87
N PRO A 122 2.68 -3.91 21.89
CA PRO A 122 3.54 -2.76 22.16
C PRO A 122 5.02 -3.17 22.28
N GLY A 123 5.89 -2.46 21.58
CA GLY A 123 7.34 -2.70 21.59
C GLY A 123 7.85 -3.79 20.63
N LEU A 124 6.98 -4.46 19.86
CA LEU A 124 7.39 -5.52 18.94
C LEU A 124 8.52 -5.09 17.98
N LEU A 125 8.38 -3.95 17.28
CA LEU A 125 9.41 -3.47 16.37
C LEU A 125 10.73 -3.11 17.07
N SER A 126 10.66 -2.65 18.33
CA SER A 126 11.85 -2.38 19.14
C SER A 126 12.60 -3.67 19.48
N GLU A 127 11.90 -4.75 19.80
CA GLU A 127 12.51 -6.05 20.07
C GLU A 127 13.10 -6.67 18.81
N LEU A 128 12.38 -6.59 17.67
CA LEU A 128 12.87 -7.09 16.39
C LEU A 128 14.14 -6.34 15.93
N SER A 129 14.12 -5.01 16.02
CA SER A 129 15.27 -4.19 15.61
C SER A 129 16.47 -4.36 16.54
N ALA A 130 16.25 -4.58 17.84
CA ALA A 130 17.31 -4.92 18.78
C ALA A 130 17.99 -6.26 18.43
N VAL A 131 17.22 -7.30 18.09
CA VAL A 131 17.78 -8.59 17.63
C VAL A 131 18.59 -8.43 16.35
N LEU A 132 18.09 -7.64 15.38
CA LEU A 132 18.83 -7.39 14.14
C LEU A 132 20.15 -6.63 14.41
N ALA A 133 20.12 -5.64 15.30
CA ALA A 133 21.32 -4.90 15.68
C ALA A 133 22.35 -5.77 16.42
N ASP A 134 21.90 -6.63 17.35
CA ASP A 134 22.76 -7.56 18.09
C ASP A 134 23.38 -8.63 17.17
N MET A 135 22.64 -9.04 16.14
CA MET A 135 23.13 -9.94 15.09
C MET A 135 23.93 -9.21 14.00
N GLU A 136 24.31 -7.94 14.21
CA GLU A 136 25.12 -7.12 13.29
C GLU A 136 24.54 -7.09 11.87
N CYS A 137 23.21 -6.98 11.79
CA CYS A 137 22.45 -6.86 10.54
C CYS A 137 22.06 -5.39 10.36
N ASP A 138 22.58 -4.75 9.32
CA ASP A 138 22.18 -3.40 8.96
C ASP A 138 20.89 -3.47 8.12
N VAL A 139 19.85 -2.74 8.55
CA VAL A 139 18.56 -2.70 7.88
C VAL A 139 18.61 -1.66 6.76
N VAL A 140 18.61 -2.13 5.50
CA VAL A 140 18.63 -1.26 4.32
C VAL A 140 17.24 -0.70 4.06
N ASN A 141 16.24 -1.59 4.09
CA ASN A 141 14.85 -1.25 3.80
C ASN A 141 13.93 -2.12 4.65
N ALA A 142 12.86 -1.56 5.19
CA ALA A 142 11.84 -2.36 5.88
C ALA A 142 10.46 -1.73 5.75
N GLU A 143 9.43 -2.56 5.73
CA GLU A 143 8.04 -2.12 5.86
C GLU A 143 7.34 -3.06 6.85
N MET A 144 6.62 -2.49 7.81
CA MET A 144 5.88 -3.24 8.83
C MET A 144 4.48 -2.66 9.00
N TRP A 145 3.46 -3.52 9.00
CA TRP A 145 2.05 -3.16 9.21
C TRP A 145 1.44 -3.94 10.37
N THR A 146 0.52 -3.30 11.09
CA THR A 146 -0.31 -3.95 12.10
C THR A 146 -1.79 -3.78 11.74
N HIS A 147 -2.57 -4.85 11.81
CA HIS A 147 -4.02 -4.82 11.56
C HIS A 147 -4.72 -5.94 12.34
N ASN A 148 -5.87 -5.65 12.97
CA ASN A 148 -6.67 -6.61 13.73
C ASN A 148 -5.88 -7.47 14.74
N GLY A 149 -4.90 -6.88 15.42
CA GLY A 149 -4.05 -7.59 16.40
C GLY A 149 -2.98 -8.50 15.77
N ARG A 150 -2.80 -8.43 14.45
CA ARG A 150 -1.72 -9.07 13.70
C ARG A 150 -0.65 -8.05 13.33
N ALA A 151 0.59 -8.48 13.24
CA ALA A 151 1.71 -7.72 12.73
C ALA A 151 2.40 -8.51 11.62
N ALA A 152 2.78 -7.82 10.55
CA ALA A 152 3.58 -8.36 9.46
C ALA A 152 4.73 -7.42 9.11
N ALA A 153 5.90 -7.97 8.78
CA ALA A 153 7.07 -7.21 8.38
C ALA A 153 7.80 -7.84 7.19
N VAL A 154 8.33 -7.00 6.31
CA VAL A 154 9.21 -7.33 5.19
C VAL A 154 10.46 -6.49 5.36
N ILE A 155 11.61 -7.12 5.62
CA ILE A 155 12.85 -6.46 6.03
C ILE A 155 13.98 -6.93 5.12
N HIS A 156 14.67 -6.00 4.48
CA HIS A 156 15.90 -6.22 3.74
C HIS A 156 17.09 -5.84 4.61
N VAL A 157 17.96 -6.82 4.86
CA VAL A 157 19.15 -6.66 5.70
C VAL A 157 20.41 -7.02 4.94
N ILE A 158 21.51 -6.41 5.34
CA ILE A 158 22.86 -6.79 4.94
C ILE A 158 23.71 -7.04 6.16
N ASP A 159 24.76 -7.83 5.96
CA ASP A 159 25.81 -7.98 6.96
C ASP A 159 26.54 -6.64 7.18
N HIS A 160 26.66 -6.22 8.44
CA HIS A 160 27.31 -4.96 8.81
C HIS A 160 28.78 -4.88 8.36
N PHE A 161 29.53 -5.98 8.44
CA PHE A 161 30.95 -6.03 8.13
C PHE A 161 31.21 -6.25 6.65
N THR A 162 30.52 -7.22 6.04
CA THR A 162 30.78 -7.57 4.64
C THR A 162 30.03 -6.67 3.66
N ARG A 163 28.96 -5.98 4.11
CA ARG A 163 28.05 -5.19 3.26
C ARG A 163 27.38 -6.00 2.16
N HIS A 164 27.29 -7.31 2.35
CA HIS A 164 26.69 -8.26 1.42
C HIS A 164 25.56 -9.04 2.08
N VAL A 165 24.91 -9.89 1.29
CA VAL A 165 23.93 -10.87 1.75
C VAL A 165 24.52 -11.75 2.86
N ILE A 166 23.68 -12.10 3.83
CA ILE A 166 24.04 -13.03 4.90
C ILE A 166 23.99 -14.46 4.33
N GLU A 167 25.14 -14.98 3.92
CA GLU A 167 25.23 -16.31 3.29
C GLU A 167 25.43 -17.45 4.31
N ASP A 168 25.98 -17.16 5.49
CA ASP A 168 26.27 -18.20 6.49
C ASP A 168 24.96 -18.85 6.99
N PRO A 169 24.71 -20.13 6.66
CA PRO A 169 23.47 -20.81 7.03
C PRO A 169 23.30 -20.94 8.54
N LYS A 170 24.40 -20.99 9.32
CA LYS A 170 24.33 -21.05 10.79
C LYS A 170 23.83 -19.73 11.34
N ARG A 171 24.41 -18.61 10.90
CA ARG A 171 23.95 -17.28 11.30
C ARG A 171 22.50 -17.03 10.88
N VAL A 172 22.12 -17.40 9.66
CA VAL A 172 20.72 -17.30 9.21
C VAL A 172 19.79 -18.13 10.10
N SER A 173 20.21 -19.33 10.53
CA SER A 173 19.42 -20.16 11.45
C SER A 173 19.26 -19.51 12.83
N ILE A 174 20.30 -18.88 13.36
CA ILE A 174 20.25 -18.17 14.65
C ILE A 174 19.32 -16.96 14.55
N ILE A 175 19.45 -16.15 13.48
CA ILE A 175 18.56 -15.01 13.21
C ILE A 175 17.10 -15.48 13.14
N LYS A 176 16.85 -16.60 12.43
CA LYS A 176 15.52 -17.21 12.35
C LYS A 176 14.96 -17.57 13.72
N GLU A 177 15.75 -18.24 14.55
CA GLU A 177 15.31 -18.68 15.86
C GLU A 177 15.00 -17.50 16.79
N LEU A 178 15.90 -16.51 16.86
CA LEU A 178 15.75 -15.34 17.72
C LEU A 178 14.53 -14.50 17.33
N LEU A 179 14.38 -14.18 16.05
CA LEU A 179 13.23 -13.40 15.57
C LEU A 179 11.91 -14.19 15.69
N PHE A 180 11.93 -15.51 15.45
CA PHE A 180 10.76 -16.35 15.68
C PHE A 180 10.31 -16.32 17.15
N ASN A 181 11.25 -16.37 18.10
CA ASN A 181 10.94 -16.28 19.53
C ASN A 181 10.32 -14.92 19.88
N VAL A 182 10.81 -13.82 19.30
CA VAL A 182 10.20 -12.49 19.45
C VAL A 182 8.79 -12.45 18.86
N MET A 183 8.55 -13.05 17.69
CA MET A 183 7.20 -13.08 17.09
C MET A 183 6.21 -13.96 17.86
N LYS A 184 6.70 -15.06 18.47
CA LYS A 184 5.89 -15.95 19.30
C LYS A 184 5.46 -15.27 20.60
N GLY A 185 6.36 -14.50 21.22
CA GLY A 185 6.13 -13.88 22.52
C GLY A 185 5.92 -14.91 23.65
N ASP A 186 5.46 -14.43 24.80
CA ASP A 186 5.30 -15.23 26.04
C ASP A 186 3.90 -15.89 26.17
N ILE A 187 3.08 -15.85 25.12
CA ILE A 187 1.67 -16.26 25.19
C ILE A 187 1.53 -17.75 24.91
N ASP A 188 0.94 -18.46 25.88
CA ASP A 188 0.59 -19.89 25.88
C ASP A 188 -0.62 -20.22 24.97
N ALA A 189 -0.71 -19.59 23.79
CA ALA A 189 -1.88 -19.66 22.91
C ALA A 189 -1.84 -20.89 21.99
N LYS A 190 -2.93 -21.68 22.04
CA LYS A 190 -3.28 -22.86 21.23
C LYS A 190 -3.28 -22.66 19.69
N ILE A 191 -2.84 -21.53 19.16
CA ILE A 191 -2.82 -21.23 17.72
C ILE A 191 -1.46 -20.60 17.37
N PRO A 192 -0.53 -21.34 16.74
CA PRO A 192 0.74 -20.77 16.33
C PRO A 192 0.49 -19.85 15.13
N THR A 193 0.47 -18.54 15.38
CA THR A 193 0.29 -17.50 14.33
C THR A 193 1.61 -16.86 13.93
N ALA A 194 2.68 -17.13 14.68
CA ALA A 194 4.02 -16.70 14.31
C ALA A 194 4.53 -17.55 13.13
N ARG A 195 4.80 -16.91 11.99
CA ARG A 195 5.51 -17.51 10.86
C ARG A 195 6.66 -16.60 10.47
N MET A 196 7.76 -17.22 10.05
CA MET A 196 8.96 -16.52 9.63
C MET A 196 9.58 -17.21 8.42
N SER A 197 10.03 -16.40 7.47
CA SER A 197 10.83 -16.85 6.33
C SER A 197 12.09 -15.96 6.22
N VAL A 198 13.18 -16.56 5.76
CA VAL A 198 14.37 -15.79 5.33
C VAL A 198 14.83 -16.39 4.02
N SER A 199 14.99 -15.52 3.02
CA SER A 199 15.45 -15.88 1.69
C SER A 199 16.54 -14.92 1.22
N THR A 200 17.38 -15.40 0.31
CA THR A 200 18.47 -14.62 -0.31
C THR A 200 18.06 -14.04 -1.66
N SER A 201 16.80 -14.18 -2.06
CA SER A 201 16.30 -13.74 -3.36
C SER A 201 14.77 -13.66 -3.35
N GLY A 202 14.25 -12.50 -3.76
CA GLY A 202 12.82 -12.33 -4.02
C GLY A 202 12.48 -10.90 -4.40
N LYS A 203 12.28 -10.64 -5.70
CA LYS A 203 11.71 -9.36 -6.16
C LYS A 203 10.22 -9.33 -5.84
N THR A 204 9.88 -8.91 -4.63
CA THR A 204 8.49 -8.68 -4.25
C THR A 204 8.30 -7.22 -3.85
N HIS A 205 7.31 -6.56 -4.44
CA HIS A 205 6.92 -5.22 -4.02
C HIS A 205 6.46 -5.30 -2.55
N ARG A 206 7.20 -4.67 -1.63
CA ARG A 206 7.06 -4.81 -0.17
C ARG A 206 5.61 -4.69 0.31
N GLY A 207 4.89 -3.66 -0.15
CA GLY A 207 3.48 -3.48 0.20
C GLY A 207 2.55 -4.60 -0.29
N ARG A 208 2.82 -5.17 -1.48
CA ARG A 208 2.01 -6.31 -1.97
C ARG A 208 2.32 -7.55 -1.15
N ARG A 209 3.60 -7.73 -0.81
CA ARG A 209 4.01 -8.88 0.00
C ARG A 209 3.40 -8.82 1.40
N LEU A 210 3.31 -7.64 2.01
CA LEU A 210 2.61 -7.45 3.28
C LEU A 210 1.11 -7.78 3.18
N HIS A 211 0.43 -7.38 2.09
CA HIS A 211 -0.95 -7.80 1.83
C HIS A 211 -1.09 -9.33 1.81
N GLN A 212 -0.18 -10.04 1.13
CA GLN A 212 -0.20 -11.49 1.03
C GLN A 212 0.06 -12.18 2.38
N ILE A 213 1.04 -11.68 3.14
CA ILE A 213 1.39 -12.23 4.46
C ILE A 213 0.19 -12.11 5.41
N LEU A 214 -0.41 -10.91 5.50
CA LEU A 214 -1.56 -10.65 6.37
C LEU A 214 -2.82 -11.41 5.93
N PHE A 215 -3.09 -11.45 4.63
CA PHE A 215 -4.19 -12.24 4.08
C PHE A 215 -4.04 -13.72 4.42
N ALA A 216 -2.83 -14.28 4.26
CA ALA A 216 -2.55 -15.67 4.64
C ALA A 216 -2.69 -15.91 6.15
N ASP A 217 -2.54 -14.87 6.98
CA ASP A 217 -2.77 -14.90 8.44
C ASP A 217 -4.23 -14.67 8.83
N ARG A 218 -5.11 -14.43 7.85
CA ARG A 218 -6.55 -14.20 8.02
C ARG A 218 -6.86 -13.00 8.89
N ASP A 219 -6.08 -11.92 8.75
CA ASP A 219 -6.34 -10.64 9.43
C ASP A 219 -7.72 -10.04 9.13
N PHE A 220 -8.32 -10.40 7.99
CA PHE A 220 -9.68 -9.99 7.61
C PHE A 220 -10.79 -10.63 8.47
N GLU A 221 -10.52 -11.76 9.15
CA GLU A 221 -11.48 -12.38 10.06
C GLU A 221 -11.58 -11.54 11.35
N ARG A 222 -12.64 -10.74 11.49
CA ARG A 222 -12.84 -9.87 12.66
C ARG A 222 -13.29 -10.69 13.89
N PRO A 223 -12.72 -10.45 15.08
CA PRO A 223 -13.32 -10.93 16.33
C PRO A 223 -14.68 -10.27 16.55
N ASN A 224 -15.71 -11.04 16.92
CA ASN A 224 -17.10 -10.59 17.06
C ASN A 224 -17.34 -9.45 18.07
N ASP A 225 -16.34 -9.02 18.86
CA ASP A 225 -16.53 -8.17 20.04
C ASP A 225 -16.01 -6.72 19.93
N ILE A 226 -15.36 -6.31 18.84
CA ILE A 226 -14.80 -4.95 18.74
C ILE A 226 -15.72 -4.03 17.92
N LYS A 227 -16.57 -3.28 18.63
CA LYS A 227 -17.35 -2.17 18.08
C LYS A 227 -16.44 -0.98 17.78
N PHE A 228 -15.84 -0.92 16.60
CA PHE A 228 -15.23 0.31 16.11
C PHE A 228 -16.31 1.35 15.79
N LYS A 229 -15.96 2.64 15.87
CA LYS A 229 -16.84 3.74 15.43
C LYS A 229 -17.22 3.52 13.97
N THR A 230 -18.50 3.32 13.71
CA THR A 230 -19.07 2.95 12.40
C THR A 230 -18.91 4.02 11.30
N SER A 231 -18.45 5.22 11.63
CA SER A 231 -18.48 6.37 10.70
C SER A 231 -17.26 6.48 9.77
N GLU A 232 -16.16 5.77 10.04
CA GLU A 232 -14.89 5.91 9.28
C GLU A 232 -14.50 4.63 8.52
N ARG A 233 -15.36 3.61 8.54
CA ARG A 233 -15.08 2.33 7.89
C ARG A 233 -15.26 2.39 6.37
N PRO A 234 -14.42 1.67 5.61
CA PRO A 234 -14.69 1.45 4.20
C PRO A 234 -16.01 0.69 4.05
N HIS A 235 -16.86 1.16 3.15
CA HIS A 235 -18.07 0.48 2.75
C HIS A 235 -17.80 -0.26 1.45
N VAL A 236 -17.85 -1.59 1.48
CA VAL A 236 -17.72 -2.45 0.31
C VAL A 236 -19.06 -3.13 0.04
N SER A 237 -19.49 -3.11 -1.21
CA SER A 237 -20.66 -3.87 -1.65
C SER A 237 -20.30 -4.69 -2.88
N VAL A 238 -20.81 -5.91 -2.94
CA VAL A 238 -20.55 -6.86 -4.01
C VAL A 238 -21.89 -7.31 -4.57
N MET A 239 -22.09 -7.09 -5.87
CA MET A 239 -23.35 -7.35 -6.57
C MET A 239 -23.10 -8.18 -7.80
N HIS A 240 -24.06 -9.03 -8.15
CA HIS A 240 -24.02 -9.78 -9.40
C HIS A 240 -24.62 -8.94 -10.54
N CYS A 241 -23.91 -8.84 -11.67
CA CYS A 241 -24.42 -8.20 -12.88
C CYS A 241 -24.95 -9.25 -13.84
N SER A 242 -26.28 -9.35 -13.92
CA SER A 242 -27.01 -10.34 -14.74
C SER A 242 -26.75 -10.25 -16.24
N ASP A 243 -26.35 -9.06 -16.73
CA ASP A 243 -26.36 -8.78 -18.17
C ASP A 243 -25.04 -9.14 -18.85
N ARG A 244 -23.98 -9.37 -18.07
CA ARG A 244 -22.59 -9.48 -18.57
C ARG A 244 -21.76 -10.54 -17.83
N ASP A 245 -22.36 -11.37 -16.98
CA ASP A 245 -21.66 -12.39 -16.16
C ASP A 245 -20.46 -11.83 -15.39
N TYR A 246 -20.59 -10.61 -14.87
CA TYR A 246 -19.58 -9.97 -14.01
C TYR A 246 -20.07 -9.90 -12.57
N THR A 247 -19.12 -9.85 -11.65
CA THR A 247 -19.37 -9.34 -10.30
C THR A 247 -18.96 -7.88 -10.24
N VAL A 248 -19.84 -7.02 -9.76
CA VAL A 248 -19.56 -5.60 -9.54
C VAL A 248 -19.19 -5.40 -8.08
N VAL A 249 -18.02 -4.85 -7.85
CA VAL A 249 -17.54 -4.44 -6.52
C VAL A 249 -17.56 -2.92 -6.46
N MET A 250 -18.31 -2.36 -5.51
CA MET A 250 -18.29 -0.93 -5.23
C MET A 250 -17.67 -0.67 -3.86
N ILE A 251 -16.72 0.25 -3.82
CA ILE A 251 -15.96 0.63 -2.64
C ILE A 251 -16.16 2.13 -2.41
N ARG A 252 -16.52 2.50 -1.17
CA ARG A 252 -16.58 3.89 -0.71
C ARG A 252 -15.82 4.02 0.60
N CYS A 253 -14.79 4.84 0.63
CA CYS A 253 -13.94 5.01 1.81
C CYS A 253 -13.28 6.39 1.83
N LEU A 254 -12.51 6.71 2.88
CA LEU A 254 -11.69 7.91 2.91
C LEU A 254 -10.58 7.81 1.85
N ASP A 255 -10.36 8.90 1.11
CA ASP A 255 -9.29 8.93 0.11
C ASP A 255 -7.91 9.03 0.78
N ARG A 256 -6.93 8.33 0.20
CA ARG A 256 -5.54 8.33 0.65
C ARG A 256 -4.59 7.82 -0.44
N PRO A 257 -3.30 8.17 -0.35
CA PRO A 257 -2.28 7.60 -1.22
C PRO A 257 -2.32 6.06 -1.23
N LYS A 258 -2.02 5.48 -2.40
CA LYS A 258 -1.93 4.03 -2.64
C LYS A 258 -3.24 3.25 -2.45
N LEU A 259 -4.41 3.91 -2.34
CA LEU A 259 -5.69 3.21 -2.20
C LEU A 259 -6.00 2.29 -3.40
N LEU A 260 -5.81 2.77 -4.63
CA LEU A 260 -5.95 1.97 -5.86
C LEU A 260 -5.03 0.75 -5.85
N PHE A 261 -3.81 0.91 -5.33
CA PHE A 261 -2.84 -0.17 -5.19
C PHE A 261 -3.34 -1.26 -4.25
N ASP A 262 -3.83 -0.88 -3.07
CA ASP A 262 -4.27 -1.85 -2.07
C ASP A 262 -5.51 -2.65 -2.53
N THR A 263 -6.47 -2.00 -3.20
CA THR A 263 -7.68 -2.66 -3.71
C THR A 263 -7.39 -3.63 -4.85
N VAL A 264 -6.53 -3.22 -5.80
CA VAL A 264 -6.12 -4.08 -6.92
C VAL A 264 -5.27 -5.25 -6.46
N CYS A 265 -4.35 -5.04 -5.50
CA CYS A 265 -3.60 -6.14 -4.89
C CYS A 265 -4.54 -7.16 -4.26
N CYS A 266 -5.50 -6.69 -3.46
CA CYS A 266 -6.46 -7.56 -2.78
C CYS A 266 -7.26 -8.41 -3.78
N LEU A 267 -7.83 -7.79 -4.82
CA LEU A 267 -8.57 -8.52 -5.86
C LEU A 267 -7.68 -9.55 -6.57
N THR A 268 -6.48 -9.15 -6.96
CA THR A 268 -5.57 -10.04 -7.72
C THR A 268 -5.05 -11.19 -6.87
N ASP A 269 -4.71 -10.95 -5.60
CA ASP A 269 -4.22 -11.99 -4.69
C ASP A 269 -5.35 -12.95 -4.23
N MET A 270 -6.62 -12.54 -4.37
CA MET A 270 -7.79 -13.43 -4.30
C MET A 270 -8.13 -14.09 -5.63
N GLU A 271 -7.27 -13.99 -6.65
CA GLU A 271 -7.45 -14.54 -7.99
C GLU A 271 -8.66 -13.98 -8.77
N TYR A 272 -9.04 -12.73 -8.48
CA TYR A 272 -9.97 -11.98 -9.32
C TYR A 272 -9.26 -11.10 -10.35
N VAL A 273 -9.85 -11.06 -11.52
CA VAL A 273 -9.42 -10.27 -12.66
C VAL A 273 -10.36 -9.08 -12.83
N VAL A 274 -9.80 -7.88 -12.87
CA VAL A 274 -10.54 -6.64 -13.20
C VAL A 274 -10.64 -6.48 -14.71
N PHE A 275 -11.85 -6.54 -15.25
CA PHE A 275 -12.14 -6.33 -16.67
C PHE A 275 -12.42 -4.87 -16.99
N HIS A 276 -13.19 -4.21 -16.12
CA HIS A 276 -13.44 -2.78 -16.17
C HIS A 276 -13.35 -2.20 -14.77
N GLY A 277 -12.97 -0.95 -14.67
CA GLY A 277 -12.88 -0.26 -13.40
C GLY A 277 -13.01 1.23 -13.56
N THR A 278 -13.62 1.88 -12.58
CA THR A 278 -13.66 3.33 -12.46
C THR A 278 -13.24 3.70 -11.05
N VAL A 279 -12.29 4.62 -10.94
CA VAL A 279 -11.78 5.18 -9.70
C VAL A 279 -12.01 6.67 -9.78
N VAL A 280 -12.65 7.22 -8.75
CA VAL A 280 -12.85 8.66 -8.60
C VAL A 280 -12.57 9.01 -7.15
N THR A 281 -11.66 9.94 -6.93
CA THR A 281 -11.42 10.51 -5.62
C THR A 281 -12.08 11.90 -5.55
N GLY A 282 -12.84 12.11 -4.49
CA GLY A 282 -13.35 13.42 -4.10
C GLY A 282 -12.41 14.10 -3.11
N ARG A 283 -12.85 15.20 -2.51
CA ARG A 283 -12.02 15.96 -1.54
C ARG A 283 -11.62 15.17 -0.30
N MET A 284 -12.43 14.21 0.13
CA MET A 284 -12.18 13.41 1.34
C MET A 284 -12.55 11.93 1.18
N GLU A 285 -13.44 11.60 0.23
CA GLU A 285 -13.89 10.23 0.00
C GLU A 285 -13.47 9.76 -1.39
N ALA A 286 -13.09 8.49 -1.50
CA ALA A 286 -12.83 7.81 -2.75
C ALA A 286 -13.93 6.80 -3.06
N TYR A 287 -14.27 6.72 -4.34
CA TYR A 287 -15.26 5.82 -4.92
C TYR A 287 -14.56 4.96 -5.97
N GLN A 288 -14.66 3.65 -5.82
CA GLN A 288 -14.11 2.70 -6.80
C GLN A 288 -15.17 1.68 -7.17
N GLU A 289 -15.28 1.41 -8.47
CA GLU A 289 -16.17 0.42 -9.04
C GLU A 289 -15.36 -0.52 -9.92
N TYR A 290 -15.42 -1.83 -9.64
CA TYR A 290 -14.71 -2.85 -10.41
C TYR A 290 -15.66 -3.92 -10.92
N TYR A 291 -15.50 -4.27 -12.20
CA TYR A 291 -16.16 -5.39 -12.84
C TYR A 291 -15.16 -6.54 -12.88
N ILE A 292 -15.42 -7.57 -12.08
CA ILE A 292 -14.48 -8.67 -11.86
C ILE A 292 -15.07 -10.03 -12.27
N ARG A 293 -14.17 -10.96 -12.61
CA ARG A 293 -14.42 -12.41 -12.62
C ARG A 293 -13.26 -13.12 -11.96
N HIS A 294 -13.51 -14.30 -11.41
CA HIS A 294 -12.43 -15.14 -10.93
C HIS A 294 -11.59 -15.65 -12.12
N VAL A 295 -10.35 -16.06 -11.89
CA VAL A 295 -9.45 -16.57 -12.95
C VAL A 295 -10.01 -17.79 -13.69
N ASP A 296 -10.95 -18.52 -13.09
CA ASP A 296 -11.70 -19.61 -13.73
C ASP A 296 -12.76 -19.14 -14.74
N GLY A 297 -12.98 -17.83 -14.84
CA GLY A 297 -13.94 -17.20 -15.74
C GLY A 297 -15.35 -17.03 -15.17
N PHE A 298 -15.62 -17.47 -13.95
CA PHE A 298 -16.93 -17.35 -13.32
C PHE A 298 -17.05 -16.10 -12.43
N PRO A 299 -18.25 -15.53 -12.30
CA PRO A 299 -18.53 -14.51 -11.29
C PRO A 299 -18.60 -15.15 -9.90
N VAL A 300 -18.51 -14.30 -8.87
CA VAL A 300 -18.76 -14.70 -7.47
C VAL A 300 -20.13 -15.36 -7.37
N ASN A 301 -20.16 -16.59 -6.84
CA ASN A 301 -21.33 -17.48 -6.97
C ASN A 301 -21.96 -17.88 -5.63
N SER A 302 -21.32 -17.55 -4.50
CA SER A 302 -21.82 -17.89 -3.17
C SER A 302 -21.79 -16.71 -2.21
N GLU A 303 -22.70 -16.70 -1.23
CA GLU A 303 -22.72 -15.64 -0.21
C GLU A 303 -21.46 -15.66 0.66
N ALA A 304 -20.86 -16.84 0.89
CA ALA A 304 -19.62 -16.97 1.65
C ALA A 304 -18.41 -16.38 0.90
N GLU A 305 -18.34 -16.61 -0.41
CA GLU A 305 -17.32 -15.99 -1.27
C GLU A 305 -17.52 -14.47 -1.35
N LYS A 306 -18.76 -14.01 -1.53
CA LYS A 306 -19.12 -12.59 -1.50
C LYS A 306 -18.71 -11.91 -0.18
N GLN A 307 -19.01 -12.54 0.95
CA GLN A 307 -18.63 -12.04 2.28
C GLN A 307 -17.11 -11.96 2.42
N ARG A 308 -16.39 -13.00 1.96
CA ARG A 308 -14.92 -13.02 1.96
C ARG A 308 -14.34 -11.87 1.13
N VAL A 309 -14.85 -11.62 -0.08
CA VAL A 309 -14.41 -10.52 -0.94
C VAL A 309 -14.61 -9.17 -0.24
N MET A 310 -15.76 -8.95 0.40
CA MET A 310 -16.04 -7.73 1.16
C MET A 310 -15.03 -7.56 2.31
N GLU A 311 -14.88 -8.56 3.16
CA GLU A 311 -13.98 -8.52 4.33
C GLU A 311 -12.52 -8.31 3.93
N CYS A 312 -12.06 -8.97 2.87
CA CYS A 312 -10.68 -8.83 2.39
C CYS A 312 -10.41 -7.44 1.82
N LEU A 313 -11.36 -6.85 1.11
CA LEU A 313 -11.25 -5.48 0.60
C LEU A 313 -11.28 -4.45 1.72
N GLU A 314 -12.19 -4.61 2.70
CA GLU A 314 -12.21 -3.76 3.89
C GLU A 314 -10.87 -3.83 4.63
N ALA A 315 -10.36 -5.04 4.89
CA ALA A 315 -9.06 -5.24 5.54
C ALA A 315 -7.91 -4.63 4.73
N ALA A 316 -7.88 -4.83 3.40
CA ALA A 316 -6.86 -4.25 2.53
C ALA A 316 -6.81 -2.73 2.61
N ILE A 317 -7.98 -2.07 2.67
CA ILE A 317 -8.07 -0.62 2.84
C ILE A 317 -7.62 -0.23 4.25
N GLU A 318 -8.11 -0.91 5.28
CA GLU A 318 -7.83 -0.59 6.69
C GLU A 318 -6.36 -0.74 7.08
N ARG A 319 -5.61 -1.69 6.48
CA ARG A 319 -4.17 -1.92 6.74
C ARG A 319 -3.31 -0.66 6.62
N ARG A 320 -3.68 0.27 5.73
CA ARG A 320 -3.00 1.56 5.55
C ARG A 320 -3.85 2.77 5.96
N THR A 321 -5.10 2.57 6.38
CA THR A 321 -5.93 3.62 6.98
C THR A 321 -5.54 3.74 8.45
N THR A 322 -4.41 4.41 8.71
CA THR A 322 -3.87 4.49 10.06
C THR A 322 -4.56 5.57 10.87
N GLU A 323 -5.24 5.15 11.94
CA GLU A 323 -5.44 5.97 13.12
C GLU A 323 -4.05 6.24 13.75
N GLY A 324 -3.67 7.51 13.90
CA GLY A 324 -2.40 7.86 14.53
C GLY A 324 -1.77 9.14 14.00
N LEU A 325 -0.58 9.44 14.52
CA LEU A 325 0.27 10.55 14.11
C LEU A 325 1.41 10.04 13.22
N GLU A 326 1.67 10.70 12.10
CA GLU A 326 2.83 10.38 11.27
C GLU A 326 4.07 11.16 11.75
N LEU A 327 5.11 10.40 12.10
CA LEU A 327 6.42 10.88 12.49
C LEU A 327 7.44 10.49 11.41
N GLU A 328 8.08 11.47 10.81
CA GLU A 328 9.18 11.26 9.87
C GLU A 328 10.51 11.60 10.56
N VAL A 329 11.41 10.63 10.64
CA VAL A 329 12.73 10.78 11.23
C VAL A 329 13.78 10.80 10.11
N ILE A 330 14.55 11.89 10.04
CA ILE A 330 15.63 12.08 9.08
C ILE A 330 16.94 12.30 9.85
N THR A 331 17.87 11.35 9.79
CA THR A 331 19.15 11.43 10.50
C THR A 331 20.28 10.90 9.63
N ASP A 332 21.53 11.08 10.06
CA ASP A 332 22.64 10.33 9.48
C ASP A 332 22.48 8.86 9.86
N ASP A 333 22.69 7.97 8.89
CA ASP A 333 22.55 6.54 9.07
C ASP A 333 23.73 5.98 9.88
N ARG A 334 23.42 5.05 10.77
CA ARG A 334 24.40 4.33 11.59
C ARG A 334 23.86 2.98 12.01
N SER A 335 24.77 2.05 12.30
CA SER A 335 24.37 0.74 12.82
C SER A 335 23.59 0.90 14.13
N GLY A 336 22.52 0.13 14.27
CA GLY A 336 21.61 0.19 15.43
C GLY A 336 20.64 1.38 15.46
N LEU A 337 20.65 2.29 14.48
CA LEU A 337 19.77 3.48 14.48
C LEU A 337 18.29 3.13 14.66
N LEU A 338 17.81 2.13 13.91
CA LEU A 338 16.41 1.68 14.00
C LEU A 338 16.08 1.14 15.41
N SER A 339 17.01 0.41 16.02
CA SER A 339 16.85 -0.10 17.40
C SER A 339 16.73 1.06 18.39
N ASP A 340 17.57 2.08 18.26
CA ASP A 340 17.55 3.22 19.17
C ASP A 340 16.27 4.06 19.03
N ILE A 341 15.84 4.38 17.80
CA ILE A 341 14.62 5.15 17.55
C ILE A 341 13.38 4.41 18.09
N THR A 342 13.26 3.13 17.76
CA THR A 342 12.09 2.34 18.18
C THR A 342 12.08 2.06 19.67
N ARG A 343 13.27 2.00 20.31
CA ARG A 343 13.41 1.97 21.76
C ARG A 343 12.94 3.27 22.41
N ILE A 344 13.37 4.43 21.90
CA ILE A 344 12.90 5.75 22.37
C ILE A 344 11.37 5.83 22.32
N PHE A 345 10.77 5.41 21.21
CA PHE A 345 9.31 5.39 21.06
C PHE A 345 8.66 4.48 22.10
N ARG A 346 9.19 3.27 22.31
CA ARG A 346 8.68 2.32 23.31
C ARG A 346 8.79 2.88 24.74
N GLU A 347 9.94 3.44 25.11
CA GLU A 347 10.19 4.00 26.45
C GLU A 347 9.29 5.21 26.75
N ASN A 348 8.92 5.97 25.72
CA ASN A 348 7.97 7.09 25.80
C ASN A 348 6.49 6.66 25.64
N GLY A 349 6.19 5.36 25.62
CA GLY A 349 4.81 4.85 25.60
C GLY A 349 4.11 4.97 24.24
N LEU A 350 4.86 4.99 23.14
CA LEU A 350 4.31 4.95 21.80
C LEU A 350 4.20 3.51 21.28
N CYS A 351 3.15 3.26 20.50
CA CYS A 351 2.94 2.02 19.77
C CYS A 351 3.01 2.31 18.27
N ILE A 352 3.83 1.54 17.54
CA ILE A 352 4.05 1.72 16.11
C ILE A 352 3.06 0.84 15.34
N LYS A 353 2.15 1.46 14.60
CA LYS A 353 1.13 0.78 13.78
C LYS A 353 1.59 0.52 12.35
N ARG A 354 2.44 1.40 11.84
CA ARG A 354 3.09 1.24 10.54
C ARG A 354 4.48 1.84 10.59
N ALA A 355 5.43 1.20 9.94
CA ALA A 355 6.77 1.72 9.73
C ALA A 355 7.21 1.50 8.29
N GLU A 356 7.83 2.53 7.72
CA GLU A 356 8.53 2.48 6.44
C GLU A 356 9.95 2.99 6.67
N ILE A 357 10.92 2.08 6.57
CA ILE A 357 12.33 2.30 6.86
C ILE A 357 13.07 2.29 5.54
N CYS A 358 13.76 3.40 5.26
CA CYS A 358 14.65 3.54 4.12
C CYS A 358 15.99 4.08 4.62
N SER A 359 17.02 3.24 4.61
CA SER A 359 18.40 3.73 4.67
C SER A 359 18.88 4.01 3.25
N SER A 360 19.44 5.20 3.02
CA SER A 360 20.06 5.52 1.74
C SER A 360 21.55 5.24 1.77
N ASN A 361 22.09 4.75 0.65
CA ASN A 361 23.52 4.55 0.45
C ASN A 361 24.35 5.85 0.57
N GLY A 362 23.70 7.02 0.70
CA GLY A 362 24.31 8.33 0.89
C GLY A 362 24.53 8.74 2.35
N GLY A 363 24.39 7.82 3.31
CA GLY A 363 24.65 8.07 4.73
C GLY A 363 23.52 8.81 5.45
N LYS A 364 22.36 9.00 4.82
CA LYS A 364 21.15 9.52 5.48
C LYS A 364 20.08 8.45 5.55
N ALA A 365 19.45 8.34 6.71
CA ALA A 365 18.30 7.49 6.97
C ALA A 365 17.03 8.35 6.95
N LYS A 366 15.99 7.88 6.27
CA LYS A 366 14.64 8.45 6.31
C LYS A 366 13.67 7.36 6.72
N HIS A 367 13.00 7.55 7.84
CA HIS A 367 12.07 6.59 8.41
C HIS A 367 10.73 7.26 8.65
N SER A 368 9.64 6.66 8.20
CA SER A 368 8.28 7.12 8.49
C SER A 368 7.60 6.13 9.42
N PHE A 369 7.03 6.63 10.51
CA PHE A 369 6.33 5.85 11.52
C PHE A 369 4.94 6.42 11.75
N PHE A 370 3.95 5.55 11.82
CA PHE A 370 2.60 5.90 12.24
C PHE A 370 2.39 5.36 13.64
N VAL A 371 2.18 6.27 14.58
CA VAL A 371 2.21 5.96 16.01
C VAL A 371 0.92 6.38 16.72
N THR A 372 0.58 5.60 17.74
CA THR A 372 -0.46 5.91 18.73
C THR A 372 0.15 5.84 20.13
N ASP A 373 -0.59 6.27 21.15
CA ASP A 373 -0.27 5.84 22.52
C ASP A 373 -0.48 4.31 22.68
N VAL A 374 -0.05 3.74 23.81
CA VAL A 374 -0.25 2.31 24.14
C VAL A 374 -1.74 1.91 24.16
N GLY A 375 -2.63 2.86 24.44
CA GLY A 375 -4.09 2.66 24.46
C GLY A 375 -4.77 2.77 23.09
N GLY A 376 -4.04 3.13 22.03
CA GLY A 376 -4.57 3.35 20.68
C GLY A 376 -5.11 4.77 20.42
N ASN A 377 -4.88 5.74 21.31
CA ASN A 377 -5.32 7.13 21.12
C ASN A 377 -4.22 8.02 20.51
N SER A 378 -4.58 9.26 20.23
CA SER A 378 -3.66 10.30 19.77
C SER A 378 -2.53 10.56 20.77
N VAL A 379 -1.32 10.77 20.26
CA VAL A 379 -0.13 11.06 21.06
C VAL A 379 -0.21 12.43 21.74
N ASP A 380 0.15 12.51 23.02
CA ASP A 380 0.26 13.78 23.75
C ASP A 380 1.41 14.63 23.19
N PRO A 381 1.18 15.91 22.83
CA PRO A 381 2.24 16.84 22.42
C PRO A 381 3.46 16.88 23.36
N LYS A 382 3.27 16.73 24.68
CA LYS A 382 4.40 16.73 25.63
C LYS A 382 5.33 15.54 25.43
N THR A 383 4.77 14.39 25.08
CA THR A 383 5.56 13.19 24.75
C THR A 383 6.37 13.42 23.48
N LEU A 384 5.83 14.15 22.51
CA LEU A 384 6.55 14.52 21.29
C LEU A 384 7.74 15.44 21.59
N ASP A 385 7.59 16.40 22.50
CA ASP A 385 8.68 17.27 22.91
C ASP A 385 9.84 16.47 23.54
N LEU A 386 9.52 15.46 24.38
CA LEU A 386 10.52 14.58 24.99
C LEU A 386 11.26 13.75 23.93
N ILE A 387 10.52 13.12 23.02
CA ILE A 387 11.09 12.32 21.93
C ILE A 387 11.95 13.19 21.00
N GLN A 388 11.49 14.41 20.68
CA GLN A 388 12.24 15.35 19.87
C GLN A 388 13.54 15.79 20.54
N ASN A 389 13.57 15.91 21.86
CA ASN A 389 14.80 16.20 22.61
C ASN A 389 15.78 15.01 22.65
N GLU A 390 15.29 13.78 22.70
CA GLU A 390 16.13 12.57 22.68
C GLU A 390 16.69 12.24 21.29
N ILE A 391 15.87 12.34 20.24
CA ILE A 391 16.29 12.06 18.85
C ILE A 391 17.09 13.24 18.26
N GLY A 392 16.76 14.46 18.66
CA GLY A 392 17.36 15.71 18.19
C GLY A 392 16.36 16.64 17.51
N GLN A 393 16.40 17.92 17.87
CA GLN A 393 15.39 18.93 17.50
C GLN A 393 15.21 19.18 15.98
N GLY A 394 16.13 18.74 15.13
CA GLY A 394 16.03 18.84 13.66
C GLY A 394 15.82 17.52 12.93
N CYS A 395 15.74 16.40 13.66
CA CYS A 395 15.69 15.06 13.08
C CYS A 395 14.26 14.51 12.98
N LEU A 396 13.33 15.00 13.82
CA LEU A 396 11.95 14.55 13.88
C LEU A 396 11.01 15.58 13.24
N ILE A 397 10.24 15.15 12.24
CA ILE A 397 9.22 15.94 11.56
C ILE A 397 7.87 15.32 11.88
N VAL A 398 7.02 16.09 12.57
CA VAL A 398 5.63 15.71 12.82
C VAL A 398 4.80 16.13 11.60
N LYS A 399 4.30 15.16 10.83
CA LYS A 399 3.32 15.48 9.79
C LYS A 399 1.96 15.55 10.44
N GLY A 400 1.38 16.75 10.44
CA GLY A 400 0.00 16.92 10.87
C GLY A 400 -0.91 16.06 9.99
N ASN A 401 -1.90 15.40 10.60
CA ASN A 401 -2.96 14.71 9.86
C ASN A 401 -3.62 15.72 8.92
N SER A 402 -3.18 15.76 7.65
CA SER A 402 -3.74 16.60 6.61
C SER A 402 -5.15 16.16 6.18
N PHE A 403 -5.79 15.28 6.95
CA PHE A 403 -7.16 14.81 6.76
C PHE A 403 -8.15 15.43 7.75
N LEU A 404 -7.70 16.29 8.67
CA LEU A 404 -8.57 17.06 9.56
C LEU A 404 -8.34 18.55 9.31
N CYS A 405 -9.14 19.13 8.41
CA CYS A 405 -9.37 20.57 8.44
C CYS A 405 -9.83 20.94 9.87
N PRO A 406 -9.38 22.07 10.46
CA PRO A 406 -9.81 22.45 11.80
C PRO A 406 -11.34 22.46 11.83
N LYS A 407 -11.93 21.72 12.77
CA LYS A 407 -13.34 21.95 13.10
C LYS A 407 -13.43 23.43 13.44
N GLU A 408 -14.11 24.19 12.58
CA GLU A 408 -14.44 25.58 12.85
C GLU A 408 -15.03 25.60 14.26
N THR A 409 -14.26 26.18 15.17
CA THR A 409 -14.72 26.42 16.52
C THR A 409 -15.89 27.37 16.34
N THR A 410 -17.08 26.94 16.73
CA THR A 410 -18.32 27.72 16.68
C THR A 410 -18.09 29.08 17.33
N ARG A 411 -17.69 30.07 16.53
CA ARG A 411 -17.68 31.47 16.89
C ARG A 411 -18.87 32.08 16.19
N SER A 412 -19.93 32.17 16.97
CA SER A 412 -21.12 32.98 16.71
C SER A 412 -20.75 34.35 16.13
N TYR A 413 -21.06 34.55 14.86
CA TYR A 413 -21.24 35.88 14.30
C TYR A 413 -22.58 35.91 13.57
N LEU A 414 -23.55 36.52 14.26
CA LEU A 414 -24.78 37.05 13.69
C LEU A 414 -24.39 38.02 12.57
N PHE A 415 -24.91 37.85 11.36
CA PHE A 415 -25.52 38.90 10.53
C PHE A 415 -25.86 38.36 9.12
N GLY A 416 -27.13 38.53 8.73
CA GLY A 416 -27.48 39.00 7.39
C GLY A 416 -27.65 37.97 6.27
N ASN A 417 -28.91 37.61 6.02
CA ASN A 417 -29.43 37.12 4.74
C ASN A 417 -28.73 37.75 3.52
N LEU A 418 -28.52 36.96 2.45
CA LEU A 418 -28.96 37.25 1.07
C LEU A 418 -28.47 36.17 0.07
N PHE A 419 -29.34 35.87 -0.90
CA PHE A 419 -29.13 35.11 -2.16
C PHE A 419 -29.39 33.60 -2.22
N LYS A 420 -30.69 33.29 -2.35
CA LYS A 420 -31.36 32.56 -3.45
C LYS A 420 -30.61 31.39 -4.13
N ARG A 421 -31.17 30.19 -3.95
CA ARG A 421 -31.07 29.01 -4.84
C ARG A 421 -31.49 29.32 -6.29
N PRO A 422 -30.96 28.55 -7.25
CA PRO A 422 -31.82 27.89 -8.22
C PRO A 422 -31.60 26.37 -8.26
N SER A 423 -32.71 25.66 -8.25
CA SER A 423 -32.86 24.25 -8.64
C SER A 423 -32.52 24.03 -10.11
N PHE A 424 -31.81 22.94 -10.42
CA PHE A 424 -31.82 22.37 -11.77
C PHE A 424 -32.09 20.86 -11.69
N GLN A 425 -33.32 20.52 -12.05
CA GLN A 425 -33.69 19.23 -12.61
C GLN A 425 -33.20 19.15 -14.07
N SER A 426 -33.07 17.91 -14.55
CA SER A 426 -32.95 17.45 -15.94
C SER A 426 -31.52 17.31 -16.51
N PHE A 427 -31.05 16.06 -16.55
CA PHE A 427 -30.30 15.57 -17.70
C PHE A 427 -30.96 14.28 -18.21
N LYS A 428 -31.49 14.41 -19.43
CA LYS A 428 -32.05 13.34 -20.26
C LYS A 428 -30.92 12.53 -20.88
N LEU A 429 -31.18 11.23 -21.01
CA LEU A 429 -30.47 10.28 -21.85
C LEU A 429 -30.14 10.85 -23.25
N ILE A 430 -28.88 10.75 -23.66
CA ILE A 430 -28.49 10.86 -25.06
C ILE A 430 -28.31 9.44 -25.61
N LYS A 431 -29.16 9.11 -26.57
CA LYS A 431 -29.12 7.90 -27.40
C LYS A 431 -27.91 7.94 -28.33
N SER A 432 -27.32 6.78 -28.54
CA SER A 432 -26.41 6.47 -29.63
C SER A 432 -27.08 6.61 -31.00
N CYS A 433 -26.35 7.19 -31.94
CA CYS A 433 -26.45 7.01 -33.39
C CYS A 433 -25.05 6.53 -33.81
N SER A 434 -24.82 5.50 -34.61
CA SER A 434 -25.64 4.63 -35.44
C SER A 434 -24.96 3.26 -35.53
#